data_AF-A0A2M8B8E4-F1
#
_entry.id   AF-A0A2M8B8E4-F1
#
_cell.length_a   1.000
_cell.length_b   1.000
_cell.length_c   1.000
_cell.angle_alpha   90.00
_cell.angle_beta   90.00
_cell.angle_gamma   90.00
#
_symmetry.space_group_name_H-M   'P 1'
#
loop_
_entity.id
_entity.type
_entity.pdbx_description
1 polymer ?
#
loop_
_entity_poly.entity_id
_entity_poly.type
_entity_poly.pdbx_seq_one_letter_code
_entity_poly.pdbx_strand_id
1 'polypeptide(L)'
;MVNPQPAPLDITVIERDIKRGTRYFHGVTTVPAIANVLAGRGYTDAEHQQGLGYLAKMLGFRSPSPVMVPTSSIYARGKLDEWDGPNIAIARAALNHRFPDQATYVVGDLTNQAGYEAVLNVITFLERVTALRDGTDPNRAGTRDADKAAVALLGQRNVFTPTIEAELRGLVAEATATAPQSPQVEVIGIDDYNQATLAFHEWLADWRETARAVITRRDYLIRLGLAQRRSSKAMVEDVDDEDIETIE
;
A
#
# COMPACT_ATOMS: atom_id res chain seq x y z
N MET A 1 -20.99 -33.20 2.66
CA MET A 1 -22.08 -32.69 1.80
C MET A 1 -21.77 -31.23 1.54
N VAL A 2 -21.40 -30.87 0.31
CA VAL A 2 -21.12 -29.48 -0.06
C VAL A 2 -22.48 -28.79 -0.13
N ASN A 3 -22.72 -27.83 0.77
CA ASN A 3 -23.93 -27.01 0.72
C ASN A 3 -23.93 -26.24 -0.62
N PRO A 4 -24.98 -26.28 -1.44
CA PRO A 4 -25.00 -25.54 -2.69
C PRO A 4 -24.82 -24.06 -2.38
N GLN A 5 -23.86 -23.40 -3.05
CA GLN A 5 -23.68 -21.97 -2.93
C GLN A 5 -24.98 -21.27 -3.33
N PRO A 6 -25.55 -20.36 -2.51
CA PRO A 6 -26.66 -19.51 -2.93
C PRO A 6 -26.42 -18.89 -4.31
N ALA A 7 -27.48 -18.84 -5.11
CA ALA A 7 -27.44 -18.22 -6.42
C ALA A 7 -27.00 -16.75 -6.31
N PRO A 8 -26.20 -16.24 -7.28
CA PRO A 8 -25.77 -14.85 -7.28
C PRO A 8 -26.97 -13.90 -7.36
N LEU A 9 -26.85 -12.75 -6.70
CA LEU A 9 -27.87 -11.71 -6.76
C LEU A 9 -27.91 -11.03 -8.13
N ASP A 10 -29.11 -10.62 -8.53
CA ASP A 10 -29.31 -9.82 -9.74
C ASP A 10 -28.64 -8.45 -9.61
N ILE A 11 -28.08 -7.94 -10.71
CA ILE A 11 -27.35 -6.66 -10.72
C ILE A 11 -28.21 -5.48 -10.25
N THR A 12 -29.51 -5.49 -10.53
CA THR A 12 -30.42 -4.43 -10.07
C THR A 12 -30.62 -4.45 -8.56
N VAL A 13 -30.54 -5.63 -7.94
CA VAL A 13 -30.58 -5.79 -6.48
C VAL A 13 -29.30 -5.25 -5.88
N ILE A 14 -28.14 -5.58 -6.45
CA ILE A 14 -26.83 -5.11 -6.02
C ILE A 14 -26.76 -3.59 -6.05
N GLU A 15 -27.11 -2.95 -7.18
CA GLU A 15 -27.09 -1.49 -7.31
C GLU A 15 -28.02 -0.78 -6.31
N ARG A 16 -29.21 -1.33 -6.11
CA ARG A 16 -30.18 -0.83 -5.15
C ARG A 16 -29.63 -0.89 -3.73
N ASP A 17 -28.97 -1.99 -3.37
CA ASP A 17 -28.46 -2.21 -2.03
C ASP A 17 -27.22 -1.37 -1.76
N ILE A 18 -26.33 -1.17 -2.75
CA ILE A 18 -25.25 -0.16 -2.67
C ILE A 18 -25.83 1.21 -2.31
N LYS A 19 -26.81 1.68 -3.10
CA LYS A 19 -27.44 3.00 -2.88
C LYS A 19 -28.08 3.12 -1.48
N ARG A 20 -28.77 2.07 -1.05
CA ARG A 20 -29.45 2.00 0.25
C ARG A 20 -28.47 1.94 1.41
N GLY A 21 -27.42 1.15 1.28
CA GLY A 21 -26.38 0.93 2.27
C GLY A 21 -25.54 2.19 2.49
N THR A 22 -25.07 2.85 1.42
CA THR A 22 -24.34 4.13 1.56
C THR A 22 -25.15 5.17 2.33
N ARG A 23 -26.47 5.28 2.04
CA ARG A 23 -27.36 6.18 2.78
C ARG A 23 -27.54 5.75 4.24
N TYR A 24 -27.65 4.45 4.49
CA TYR A 24 -27.76 3.90 5.85
C TYR A 24 -26.51 4.22 6.67
N PHE A 25 -25.30 3.90 6.18
CA PHE A 25 -24.03 4.23 6.85
C PHE A 25 -23.87 5.72 7.11
N HIS A 26 -24.20 6.56 6.12
CA HIS A 26 -24.16 8.01 6.29
C HIS A 26 -25.10 8.48 7.41
N GLY A 27 -26.33 7.94 7.48
CA GLY A 27 -27.28 8.28 8.54
C GLY A 27 -26.80 7.86 9.93
N VAL A 28 -26.21 6.68 10.06
CA VAL A 28 -25.68 6.19 11.35
C VAL A 28 -24.47 7.00 11.81
N THR A 29 -23.52 7.30 10.91
CA THR A 29 -22.26 7.99 11.27
C THR A 29 -22.45 9.49 11.54
N THR A 30 -23.40 10.15 10.87
CA THR A 30 -23.60 11.60 11.00
C THR A 30 -24.58 12.00 12.11
N VAL A 31 -25.28 11.04 12.70
CA VAL A 31 -26.28 11.31 13.75
C VAL A 31 -26.03 10.42 14.96
N PRO A 32 -25.35 10.94 16.00
CA PRO A 32 -25.02 10.16 17.21
C PRO A 32 -26.26 9.54 17.89
N ALA A 33 -27.40 10.23 17.85
CA ALA A 33 -28.64 9.71 18.40
C ALA A 33 -29.17 8.45 17.68
N ILE A 34 -28.91 8.31 16.37
CA ILE A 34 -29.28 7.10 15.62
C ILE A 34 -28.35 5.95 16.02
N ALA A 35 -27.04 6.20 16.07
CA ALA A 35 -26.06 5.21 16.51
C ALA A 35 -26.36 4.69 17.92
N ASN A 36 -26.68 5.57 18.87
CA ASN A 36 -26.99 5.18 20.26
C ASN A 36 -28.22 4.28 20.36
N VAL A 37 -29.28 4.54 19.59
CA VAL A 37 -30.50 3.72 19.59
C VAL A 37 -30.21 2.33 19.01
N LEU A 38 -29.42 2.25 17.95
CA LEU A 38 -29.03 0.99 17.32
C LEU A 38 -28.02 0.19 18.18
N ALA A 39 -27.13 0.86 18.90
CA ALA A 39 -26.20 0.22 19.84
C ALA A 39 -26.96 -0.55 20.94
N GLY A 40 -28.11 -0.04 21.39
CA GLY A 40 -29.01 -0.76 22.31
C GLY A 40 -29.61 -2.05 21.76
N ARG A 41 -29.44 -2.32 20.46
CA ARG A 41 -29.83 -3.56 19.76
C ARG A 41 -28.64 -4.35 19.21
N GLY A 42 -27.42 -4.01 19.64
CA GLY A 42 -26.21 -4.74 19.27
C GLY A 42 -25.47 -4.18 18.05
N TYR A 43 -25.85 -2.99 17.54
CA TYR A 43 -25.07 -2.34 16.48
C TYR A 43 -23.75 -1.81 17.05
N THR A 44 -22.69 -2.61 16.94
CA THR A 44 -21.35 -2.27 17.43
C THR A 44 -20.47 -1.68 16.34
N ASP A 45 -19.31 -1.14 16.71
CA ASP A 45 -18.29 -0.75 15.74
C ASP A 45 -17.85 -1.93 14.87
N ALA A 46 -17.82 -3.15 15.41
CA ALA A 46 -17.50 -4.35 14.64
C ALA A 46 -18.55 -4.64 13.55
N GLU A 47 -19.83 -4.54 13.89
CA GLU A 47 -20.94 -4.69 12.93
C GLU A 47 -20.91 -3.59 11.86
N HIS A 48 -20.57 -2.37 12.26
CA HIS A 48 -20.40 -1.25 11.34
C HIS A 48 -19.26 -1.49 10.35
N GLN A 49 -18.10 -1.93 10.84
CA GLN A 49 -16.94 -2.26 10.02
C GLN A 49 -17.18 -3.47 9.13
N GLN A 50 -17.92 -4.47 9.60
CA GLN A 50 -18.30 -5.64 8.81
C GLN A 50 -19.15 -5.24 7.60
N GLY A 51 -20.20 -4.43 7.81
CA GLY A 51 -21.02 -3.91 6.72
C GLY A 51 -20.23 -3.04 5.73
N LEU A 52 -19.34 -2.17 6.22
CA LEU A 52 -18.45 -1.38 5.37
C LEU A 52 -17.49 -2.26 4.57
N GLY A 53 -16.99 -3.34 5.16
CA GLY A 53 -16.12 -4.30 4.51
C GLY A 53 -16.80 -5.00 3.34
N TYR A 54 -18.06 -5.41 3.48
CA TYR A 54 -18.82 -5.98 2.37
C TYR A 54 -19.06 -4.96 1.25
N LEU A 55 -19.47 -3.73 1.59
CA LEU A 55 -19.67 -2.65 0.62
C LEU A 55 -18.38 -2.29 -0.13
N ALA A 56 -17.25 -2.24 0.57
CA ALA A 56 -15.94 -1.98 -0.03
C ALA A 56 -15.58 -3.06 -1.06
N LYS A 57 -15.76 -4.34 -0.71
CA LYS A 57 -15.56 -5.47 -1.63
C LYS A 57 -16.45 -5.35 -2.88
N MET A 58 -17.72 -4.98 -2.71
CA MET A 58 -18.65 -4.78 -3.83
C MET A 58 -18.26 -3.62 -4.75
N LEU A 59 -17.67 -2.56 -4.19
CA LEU A 59 -17.19 -1.38 -4.93
C LEU A 59 -15.77 -1.56 -5.52
N GLY A 60 -15.15 -2.72 -5.31
CA GLY A 60 -13.76 -2.97 -5.72
C GLY A 60 -12.71 -2.26 -4.87
N PHE A 61 -13.11 -1.62 -3.75
CA PHE A 61 -12.16 -1.07 -2.78
C PHE A 61 -11.52 -2.21 -1.99
N ARG A 62 -10.20 -2.28 -2.05
CA ARG A 62 -9.40 -3.14 -1.18
C ARG A 62 -9.34 -2.50 0.21
N SER A 63 -9.30 -3.30 1.27
CA SER A 63 -8.69 -2.82 2.53
C SER A 63 -7.37 -2.16 2.16
N PRO A 64 -7.04 -0.97 2.69
CA PRO A 64 -5.81 -0.27 2.29
C PRO A 64 -4.66 -1.26 2.44
N SER A 65 -3.99 -1.57 1.32
CA SER A 65 -2.73 -2.28 1.41
C SER A 65 -1.86 -1.52 2.41
N PRO A 66 -1.15 -2.21 3.32
CA PRO A 66 -0.15 -1.53 4.12
C PRO A 66 0.72 -0.73 3.16
N VAL A 67 1.00 0.53 3.53
CA VAL A 67 1.89 1.43 2.78
C VAL A 67 3.05 0.59 2.28
N MET A 68 3.25 0.54 0.95
CA MET A 68 4.43 -0.14 0.38
C MET A 68 5.66 0.59 0.90
N VAL A 69 6.18 0.14 2.03
CA VAL A 69 7.57 0.36 2.41
C VAL A 69 8.36 -0.26 1.26
N PRO A 70 9.31 0.46 0.62
CA PRO A 70 10.19 -0.15 -0.35
C PRO A 70 10.72 -1.45 0.26
N THR A 71 10.60 -2.57 -0.45
CA THR A 71 11.20 -3.82 0.01
C THR A 71 12.65 -3.54 0.36
N SER A 72 13.20 -4.18 1.41
CA SER A 72 14.61 -4.01 1.81
C SER A 72 15.57 -4.02 0.62
N SER A 73 15.32 -4.88 -0.37
CA SER A 73 16.05 -4.93 -1.64
C SER A 73 16.02 -3.63 -2.46
N ILE A 74 14.86 -2.96 -2.61
CA ILE A 74 14.75 -1.68 -3.34
C ILE A 74 15.47 -0.57 -2.58
N TYR A 75 15.30 -0.52 -1.25
CA TYR A 75 16.00 0.43 -0.39
C TYR A 75 17.52 0.25 -0.48
N ALA A 76 17.99 -0.99 -0.38
CA ALA A 76 19.41 -1.31 -0.43
C ALA A 76 20.03 -0.98 -1.80
N ARG A 77 19.32 -1.25 -2.91
CA ARG A 77 19.77 -0.83 -4.25
C ARG A 77 19.91 0.67 -4.37
N GLY A 78 18.93 1.44 -3.88
CA GLY A 78 19.01 2.90 -3.86
C GLY A 78 20.20 3.42 -3.05
N LYS A 79 20.50 2.79 -1.90
CA LYS A 79 21.66 3.18 -1.09
C LYS A 79 23.00 2.87 -1.74
N LEU A 80 23.10 1.76 -2.46
CA LEU A 80 24.31 1.40 -3.21
C LEU A 80 24.52 2.33 -4.42
N ASP A 81 23.44 2.70 -5.11
CA ASP A 81 23.43 3.69 -6.21
C ASP A 81 23.81 5.10 -5.73
N GLU A 82 23.33 5.52 -4.56
CA GLU A 82 23.75 6.80 -3.95
C GLU A 82 25.24 6.80 -3.55
N TRP A 83 25.78 5.63 -3.21
CA TRP A 83 27.15 5.50 -2.71
C TRP A 83 28.19 5.45 -3.83
N ASP A 84 27.92 4.75 -4.95
CA ASP A 84 28.95 4.37 -5.92
C ASP A 84 29.63 5.57 -6.61
N GLY A 85 28.87 6.48 -7.20
CA GLY A 85 29.34 7.61 -7.98
C GLY A 85 30.36 8.48 -7.25
N PRO A 86 30.03 9.08 -6.10
CA PRO A 86 30.96 9.93 -5.37
C PRO A 86 32.16 9.15 -4.82
N ASN A 87 31.95 7.94 -4.28
CA ASN A 87 33.02 7.21 -3.59
C ASN A 87 34.03 6.56 -4.54
N ILE A 88 33.59 6.05 -5.70
CA ILE A 88 34.49 5.55 -6.75
C ILE A 88 35.31 6.71 -7.33
N ALA A 89 34.71 7.89 -7.52
CA ALA A 89 35.44 9.08 -7.97
C ALA A 89 36.50 9.52 -6.95
N ILE A 90 36.17 9.54 -5.66
CA ILE A 90 37.13 9.84 -4.58
C ILE A 90 38.24 8.81 -4.53
N ALA A 91 37.93 7.50 -4.61
CA ALA A 91 38.92 6.44 -4.64
C ALA A 91 39.89 6.61 -5.81
N ARG A 92 39.35 6.86 -7.02
CA ARG A 92 40.15 7.12 -8.22
C ARG A 92 41.09 8.31 -8.02
N ALA A 93 40.56 9.43 -7.54
CA ALA A 93 41.35 10.64 -7.32
C ALA A 93 42.45 10.42 -6.27
N ALA A 94 42.15 9.67 -5.19
CA ALA A 94 43.11 9.37 -4.13
C ALA A 94 44.27 8.48 -4.63
N LEU A 95 43.95 7.45 -5.43
CA LEU A 95 44.92 6.46 -5.86
C LEU A 95 45.72 6.92 -7.10
N ASN A 96 45.13 7.61 -8.06
CA ASN A 96 45.76 7.94 -9.34
C ASN A 96 47.14 8.60 -9.22
N HIS A 97 47.34 9.47 -8.22
CA HIS A 97 48.60 10.19 -8.08
C HIS A 97 49.69 9.38 -7.38
N ARG A 98 49.33 8.53 -6.40
CA ARG A 98 50.28 7.86 -5.50
C ARG A 98 50.43 6.37 -5.74
N PHE A 99 49.41 5.74 -6.31
CA PHE A 99 49.23 4.31 -6.48
C PHE A 99 48.51 4.01 -7.81
N PRO A 100 49.06 4.43 -8.98
CA PRO A 100 48.35 4.35 -10.27
C PRO A 100 48.02 2.91 -10.69
N ASP A 101 48.86 1.94 -10.34
CA ASP A 101 48.62 0.51 -10.63
C ASP A 101 47.46 -0.03 -9.79
N GLN A 102 47.35 0.38 -8.53
CA GLN A 102 46.22 0.05 -7.65
C GLN A 102 44.96 0.79 -8.09
N ALA A 103 45.06 2.04 -8.56
CA ALA A 103 43.93 2.77 -9.11
C ALA A 103 43.34 2.04 -10.32
N THR A 104 44.21 1.60 -11.24
CA THR A 104 43.81 0.81 -12.42
C THR A 104 43.16 -0.49 -12.01
N TYR A 105 43.72 -1.19 -11.02
CA TYR A 105 43.17 -2.45 -10.53
C TYR A 105 41.80 -2.30 -9.87
N VAL A 106 41.65 -1.34 -8.94
CA VAL A 106 40.43 -1.21 -8.12
C VAL A 106 39.29 -0.59 -8.94
N VAL A 107 39.56 0.51 -9.64
CA VAL A 107 38.52 1.35 -10.25
C VAL A 107 38.68 1.53 -11.76
N GLY A 108 39.69 0.94 -12.41
CA GLY A 108 40.06 1.26 -13.80
C GLY A 108 38.88 1.25 -14.79
N ASP A 109 38.06 0.21 -14.73
CA ASP A 109 36.87 -0.07 -15.54
C ASP A 109 35.54 0.34 -14.87
N LEU A 110 35.56 0.76 -13.61
CA LEU A 110 34.35 1.17 -12.89
C LEU A 110 33.90 2.56 -13.34
N THR A 111 32.79 2.61 -14.07
CA THR A 111 32.18 3.86 -14.55
C THR A 111 30.94 4.20 -13.73
N ASN A 112 30.55 5.47 -13.72
CA ASN A 112 29.31 5.87 -13.05
C ASN A 112 28.12 5.23 -13.79
N GLN A 113 27.44 4.31 -13.12
CA GLN A 113 26.29 3.58 -13.64
C GLN A 113 25.09 3.82 -12.72
N ALA A 114 23.88 3.54 -13.20
CA ALA A 114 22.68 3.71 -12.40
C ALA A 114 21.94 2.38 -12.20
N GLY A 115 21.26 2.24 -11.06
CA GLY A 115 20.39 1.11 -10.77
C GLY A 115 21.16 -0.18 -10.45
N TYR A 116 20.83 -1.29 -11.13
CA TYR A 116 21.43 -2.60 -10.81
C TYR A 116 22.93 -2.65 -11.13
N GLU A 117 23.39 -1.92 -12.14
CA GLU A 117 24.80 -1.83 -12.51
C GLU A 117 25.64 -1.15 -11.41
N ALA A 118 25.06 -0.19 -10.67
CA ALA A 118 25.72 0.43 -9.51
C ALA A 118 25.98 -0.60 -8.39
N VAL A 119 25.08 -1.56 -8.20
CA VAL A 119 25.29 -2.66 -7.24
C VAL A 119 26.50 -3.51 -7.63
N LEU A 120 26.65 -3.83 -8.92
CA LEU A 120 27.79 -4.60 -9.45
C LEU A 120 29.11 -3.83 -9.30
N ASN A 121 29.09 -2.50 -9.51
CA ASN A 121 30.24 -1.64 -9.26
C ASN A 121 30.71 -1.72 -7.81
N VAL A 122 29.78 -1.63 -6.84
CA VAL A 122 30.13 -1.70 -5.40
C VAL A 122 30.66 -3.08 -5.02
N ILE A 123 30.06 -4.17 -5.52
CA ILE A 123 30.57 -5.54 -5.32
C ILE A 123 32.00 -5.64 -5.81
N THR A 124 32.24 -5.22 -7.06
CA THR A 124 33.55 -5.30 -7.71
C THR A 124 34.59 -4.47 -6.96
N PHE A 125 34.22 -3.25 -6.53
CA PHE A 125 35.06 -2.40 -5.70
C PHE A 125 35.45 -3.08 -4.38
N LEU A 126 34.46 -3.61 -3.64
CA LEU A 126 34.70 -4.29 -2.36
C LEU A 126 35.64 -5.49 -2.53
N GLU A 127 35.39 -6.35 -3.51
CA GLU A 127 36.21 -7.53 -3.78
C GLU A 127 37.65 -7.15 -4.09
N ARG A 128 37.86 -6.16 -4.96
CA ARG A 128 39.21 -5.72 -5.35
C ARG A 128 39.95 -5.07 -4.19
N VAL A 129 39.32 -4.20 -3.42
CA VAL A 129 39.98 -3.56 -2.26
C VAL A 129 40.28 -4.59 -1.17
N THR A 130 39.39 -5.55 -0.92
CA THR A 130 39.65 -6.69 -0.03
C THR A 130 40.81 -7.54 -0.53
N ALA A 131 40.89 -7.82 -1.82
CA ALA A 131 42.00 -8.58 -2.41
C ALA A 131 43.35 -7.87 -2.24
N LEU A 132 43.38 -6.53 -2.37
CA LEU A 132 44.57 -5.73 -2.08
C LEU A 132 44.95 -5.76 -0.59
N ARG A 133 43.96 -5.65 0.32
CA ARG A 133 44.18 -5.67 1.78
C ARG A 133 44.77 -7.00 2.24
N ASP A 134 44.15 -8.09 1.79
CA ASP A 134 44.44 -9.45 2.27
C ASP A 134 45.54 -10.12 1.44
N GLY A 135 45.91 -9.54 0.29
CA GLY A 135 46.98 -10.03 -0.58
C GLY A 135 46.62 -11.37 -1.24
N THR A 136 45.34 -11.58 -1.52
CA THR A 136 44.78 -12.83 -2.04
C THR A 136 44.94 -12.99 -3.55
N ASP A 137 45.19 -11.90 -4.29
CA ASP A 137 45.46 -11.97 -5.73
C ASP A 137 46.92 -12.40 -5.99
N PRO A 138 47.16 -13.60 -6.54
CA PRO A 138 48.51 -14.11 -6.78
C PRO A 138 49.29 -13.27 -7.80
N ASN A 139 48.61 -12.58 -8.71
CA ASN A 139 49.24 -11.75 -9.74
C ASN A 139 49.84 -10.45 -9.15
N ARG A 140 49.55 -10.15 -7.89
CA ARG A 140 49.98 -8.94 -7.18
C ARG A 140 50.94 -9.21 -6.02
N ALA A 141 51.51 -10.42 -5.95
CA ALA A 141 52.44 -10.78 -4.88
C ALA A 141 53.64 -9.81 -4.75
N GLY A 142 54.10 -9.25 -5.87
CA GLY A 142 55.20 -8.28 -5.91
C GLY A 142 54.83 -6.84 -5.49
N THR A 143 53.53 -6.52 -5.36
CA THR A 143 53.05 -5.16 -5.04
C THR A 143 52.39 -5.04 -3.66
N ARG A 144 52.47 -6.09 -2.82
CA ARG A 144 51.74 -6.20 -1.54
C ARG A 144 51.90 -5.00 -0.61
N ASP A 145 53.10 -4.43 -0.51
CA ASP A 145 53.34 -3.28 0.38
C ASP A 145 52.66 -2.02 -0.16
N ALA A 146 52.72 -1.80 -1.47
CA ALA A 146 52.01 -0.70 -2.14
C ALA A 146 50.48 -0.90 -2.08
N ASP A 147 50.01 -2.14 -2.20
CA ASP A 147 48.59 -2.50 -2.11
C ASP A 147 48.04 -2.18 -0.71
N LYS A 148 48.74 -2.57 0.36
CA LYS A 148 48.35 -2.21 1.74
C LYS A 148 48.38 -0.70 1.99
N ALA A 149 49.37 0.01 1.46
CA ALA A 149 49.46 1.46 1.57
C ALA A 149 48.30 2.16 0.82
N ALA A 150 47.89 1.65 -0.33
CA ALA A 150 46.73 2.12 -1.08
C ALA A 150 45.43 1.93 -0.30
N VAL A 151 45.22 0.74 0.28
CA VAL A 151 44.04 0.46 1.13
C VAL A 151 44.01 1.40 2.36
N ALA A 152 45.17 1.62 3.00
CA ALA A 152 45.26 2.55 4.12
C ALA A 152 44.88 3.98 3.72
N LEU A 153 45.27 4.42 2.52
CA LEU A 153 44.86 5.72 1.98
C LEU A 153 43.34 5.80 1.73
N LEU A 154 42.71 4.74 1.21
CA LEU A 154 41.25 4.71 1.03
C LEU A 154 40.51 4.78 2.37
N GLY A 155 41.06 4.18 3.43
CA GLY A 155 40.55 4.33 4.80
C GLY A 155 40.66 5.76 5.32
N GLN A 156 41.79 6.43 5.10
CA GLN A 156 41.96 7.85 5.46
C GLN A 156 41.00 8.78 4.70
N ARG A 157 40.58 8.39 3.50
CA ARG A 157 39.59 9.12 2.69
C ARG A 157 38.15 8.75 3.03
N ASN A 158 37.93 7.91 4.03
CA ASN A 158 36.62 7.43 4.45
C ASN A 158 35.82 6.76 3.32
N VAL A 159 36.52 6.09 2.40
CA VAL A 159 35.90 5.31 1.31
C VAL A 159 35.89 3.82 1.63
N PHE A 160 36.91 3.33 2.35
CA PHE A 160 37.01 1.92 2.72
C PHE A 160 37.52 1.78 4.15
N THR A 161 36.59 1.64 5.10
CA THR A 161 36.85 1.32 6.51
C THR A 161 36.13 0.03 6.88
N PRO A 162 36.49 -0.67 7.97
CA PRO A 162 35.78 -1.88 8.39
C PRO A 162 34.27 -1.68 8.58
N THR A 163 33.87 -0.49 9.05
CA THR A 163 32.46 -0.12 9.21
C THR A 163 31.76 0.03 7.87
N ILE A 164 32.34 0.78 6.93
CA ILE A 164 31.78 0.97 5.59
C ILE A 164 31.73 -0.36 4.83
N GLU A 165 32.77 -1.18 4.95
CA GLU A 165 32.81 -2.51 4.34
C GLU A 165 31.68 -3.41 4.85
N ALA A 166 31.46 -3.45 6.17
CA ALA A 166 30.37 -4.23 6.77
C ALA A 166 28.98 -3.73 6.31
N GLU A 167 28.79 -2.41 6.30
CA GLU A 167 27.54 -1.77 5.85
C GLU A 167 27.23 -2.10 4.38
N LEU A 168 28.20 -1.87 3.48
CA LEU A 168 28.02 -2.13 2.05
C LEU A 168 27.78 -3.62 1.77
N ARG A 169 28.44 -4.53 2.50
CA ARG A 169 28.16 -5.97 2.36
C ARG A 169 26.76 -6.35 2.83
N GLY A 170 26.26 -5.73 3.90
CA GLY A 170 24.87 -5.88 4.33
C GLY A 170 23.89 -5.44 3.25
N LEU A 171 24.10 -4.25 2.70
CA LEU A 171 23.29 -3.72 1.60
C LEU A 171 23.36 -4.60 0.34
N VAL A 172 24.53 -5.12 -0.01
CA VAL A 172 24.69 -6.04 -1.14
C VAL A 172 23.88 -7.33 -0.91
N ALA A 173 23.93 -7.89 0.30
CA ALA A 173 23.16 -9.09 0.64
C ALA A 173 21.65 -8.85 0.50
N GLU A 174 21.15 -7.68 0.93
CA GLU A 174 19.74 -7.30 0.78
C GLU A 174 19.36 -7.00 -0.68
N ALA A 175 20.23 -6.32 -1.44
CA ALA A 175 19.99 -5.94 -2.83
C ALA A 175 19.97 -7.16 -3.78
N THR A 176 20.76 -8.19 -3.46
CA THR A 176 20.89 -9.44 -4.23
C THR A 176 20.01 -10.57 -3.70
N ALA A 177 19.42 -10.43 -2.51
CA ALA A 177 18.41 -11.38 -2.02
C ALA A 177 17.29 -11.53 -3.05
N THR A 178 16.95 -12.77 -3.39
CA THR A 178 15.83 -13.09 -4.26
C THR A 178 14.59 -12.39 -3.74
N ALA A 179 14.02 -11.49 -4.54
CA ALA A 179 12.83 -10.74 -4.13
C ALA A 179 11.74 -11.74 -3.70
N PRO A 180 11.09 -11.55 -2.54
CA PRO A 180 9.83 -12.23 -2.30
C PRO A 180 8.91 -11.90 -3.48
N GLN A 181 8.27 -12.92 -4.05
CA GLN A 181 7.37 -12.75 -5.18
C GLN A 181 6.45 -11.56 -4.89
N SER A 182 6.35 -10.62 -5.84
CA SER A 182 5.34 -9.58 -5.78
C SER A 182 4.01 -10.25 -5.44
N PRO A 183 3.25 -9.79 -4.43
CA PRO A 183 1.96 -10.39 -4.13
C PRO A 183 1.17 -10.40 -5.42
N GLN A 184 0.87 -11.60 -5.92
CA GLN A 184 0.06 -11.74 -7.11
C GLN A 184 -1.21 -10.96 -6.85
N VAL A 185 -1.58 -10.10 -7.80
CA VAL A 185 -2.85 -9.40 -7.73
C VAL A 185 -3.92 -10.47 -7.81
N GLU A 186 -4.43 -10.91 -6.67
CA GLU A 186 -5.65 -11.71 -6.60
C GLU A 186 -6.76 -10.83 -7.18
N VAL A 187 -7.13 -11.16 -8.42
CA VAL A 187 -8.40 -10.73 -8.99
C VAL A 187 -9.45 -11.29 -8.03
N ILE A 188 -10.35 -10.43 -7.52
CA ILE A 188 -11.50 -10.90 -6.73
C ILE A 188 -12.16 -11.99 -7.56
N GLY A 189 -12.11 -13.22 -7.06
CA GLY A 189 -12.79 -14.33 -7.73
C GLY A 189 -14.26 -13.96 -7.85
N ILE A 190 -14.91 -14.37 -8.94
CA ILE A 190 -16.35 -14.15 -9.12
C ILE A 190 -17.13 -14.65 -7.89
N ASP A 191 -16.63 -15.71 -7.24
CA ASP A 191 -17.17 -16.27 -6.00
C ASP A 191 -17.06 -15.32 -4.79
N ASP A 192 -15.94 -14.62 -4.61
CA ASP A 192 -15.74 -13.66 -3.52
C ASP A 192 -16.65 -12.43 -3.67
N TYR A 193 -16.83 -11.97 -4.92
CA TYR A 193 -17.76 -10.90 -5.23
C TYR A 193 -19.20 -11.33 -4.92
N ASN A 194 -19.60 -12.53 -5.36
CA ASN A 194 -20.94 -13.07 -5.10
C ASN A 194 -21.22 -13.22 -3.60
N GLN A 195 -20.26 -13.76 -2.84
CA GLN A 195 -20.38 -13.87 -1.38
C GLN A 195 -20.50 -12.50 -0.71
N ALA A 196 -19.72 -11.51 -1.13
CA ALA A 196 -19.81 -10.16 -0.57
C ALA A 196 -21.18 -9.51 -0.85
N THR A 197 -21.73 -9.69 -2.05
CA THR A 197 -23.06 -9.13 -2.39
C THR A 197 -24.19 -9.75 -1.56
N LEU A 198 -24.16 -11.08 -1.36
CA LEU A 198 -25.14 -11.78 -0.53
C LEU A 198 -25.01 -11.39 0.94
N ALA A 199 -23.78 -11.40 1.48
CA ALA A 199 -23.54 -11.01 2.86
C ALA A 199 -23.96 -9.55 3.13
N PHE A 200 -23.71 -8.65 2.18
CA PHE A 200 -24.18 -7.28 2.30
C PHE A 200 -25.69 -7.15 2.24
N HIS A 201 -26.35 -7.91 1.36
CA HIS A 201 -27.80 -7.91 1.23
C HIS A 201 -28.47 -8.32 2.54
N GLU A 202 -28.03 -9.43 3.14
CA GLU A 202 -28.55 -9.94 4.41
C GLU A 202 -28.26 -8.99 5.57
N TRP A 203 -27.02 -8.53 5.68
CA TRP A 203 -26.60 -7.56 6.70
C TRP A 203 -27.44 -6.28 6.62
N LEU A 204 -27.64 -5.75 5.42
CA LEU A 204 -28.40 -4.53 5.20
C LEU A 204 -29.89 -4.74 5.49
N ALA A 205 -30.45 -5.91 5.16
CA ALA A 205 -31.86 -6.23 5.44
C ALA A 205 -32.13 -6.27 6.94
N ASP A 206 -31.29 -6.98 7.70
CA ASP A 206 -31.41 -7.07 9.16
C ASP A 206 -31.35 -5.69 9.81
N TRP A 207 -30.30 -4.93 9.54
CA TRP A 207 -30.10 -3.65 10.21
C TRP A 207 -31.14 -2.59 9.82
N ARG A 208 -31.64 -2.62 8.57
CA ARG A 208 -32.74 -1.75 8.16
C ARG A 208 -34.05 -2.13 8.84
N GLU A 209 -34.33 -3.41 9.03
CA GLU A 209 -35.55 -3.86 9.73
C GLU A 209 -35.49 -3.54 11.21
N THR A 210 -34.34 -3.82 11.86
CA THR A 210 -34.07 -3.41 13.23
C THR A 210 -34.27 -1.91 13.43
N ALA A 211 -33.70 -1.09 12.54
CA ALA A 211 -33.86 0.37 12.57
C ALA A 211 -35.32 0.82 12.43
N ARG A 212 -36.12 0.19 11.55
CA ARG A 212 -37.57 0.48 11.42
C ARG A 212 -38.33 0.17 12.71
N ALA A 213 -37.96 -0.90 13.41
CA ALA A 213 -38.63 -1.32 14.64
C ALA A 213 -38.32 -0.39 15.82
N VAL A 214 -37.11 0.17 15.91
CA VAL A 214 -36.68 0.96 17.09
C VAL A 214 -36.67 2.47 16.91
N ILE A 215 -36.63 2.97 15.67
CA ILE A 215 -36.60 4.41 15.40
C ILE A 215 -38.00 4.87 14.99
N THR A 216 -38.67 5.58 15.90
CA THR A 216 -39.99 6.17 15.66
C THR A 216 -39.92 7.54 14.99
N ARG A 217 -38.78 8.23 15.13
CA ARG A 217 -38.55 9.57 14.59
C ARG A 217 -38.41 9.56 13.07
N ARG A 218 -39.39 10.16 12.38
CA ARG A 218 -39.45 10.18 10.90
C ARG A 218 -38.23 10.85 10.27
N ASP A 219 -37.70 11.90 10.87
CA ASP A 219 -36.50 12.59 10.39
C ASP A 219 -35.27 11.66 10.40
N TYR A 220 -35.14 10.79 11.42
CA TYR A 220 -34.08 9.79 11.47
C TYR A 220 -34.28 8.68 10.44
N LEU A 221 -35.52 8.23 10.24
CA LEU A 221 -35.85 7.28 9.16
C LEU A 221 -35.56 7.85 7.76
N ILE A 222 -35.75 9.16 7.55
CA ILE A 222 -35.37 9.81 6.28
C ILE A 222 -33.85 9.81 6.10
N ARG A 223 -33.08 10.14 7.15
CA ARG A 223 -31.61 10.13 7.11
C ARG A 223 -31.03 8.73 6.82
N LEU A 224 -31.65 7.68 7.34
CA LEU A 224 -31.30 6.29 7.04
C LEU A 224 -31.78 5.78 5.67
N GLY A 225 -32.57 6.58 4.94
CA GLY A 225 -33.16 6.14 3.68
C GLY A 225 -34.26 5.07 3.83
N LEU A 226 -34.95 5.08 4.98
CA LEU A 226 -36.07 4.20 5.33
C LEU A 226 -37.43 4.87 5.12
N ALA A 227 -37.46 6.21 5.05
CA ALA A 227 -38.62 7.02 4.73
C ALA A 227 -38.29 8.13 3.73
N GLN A 228 -39.31 8.69 3.09
CA GLN A 228 -39.19 9.84 2.18
C GLN A 228 -39.84 11.08 2.81
N ARG A 229 -39.28 12.26 2.53
CA ARG A 229 -39.91 13.53 2.86
C ARG A 229 -41.08 13.73 1.91
N ARG A 230 -42.28 14.08 2.43
CA ARG A 230 -43.36 14.53 1.56
C ARG A 230 -42.94 15.87 0.94
N SER A 231 -42.98 15.97 -0.38
CA SER A 231 -42.73 17.26 -1.04
C SER A 231 -43.95 18.14 -0.85
N SER A 232 -43.75 19.42 -0.54
CA SER A 232 -44.82 20.41 -0.39
C SER A 232 -45.56 20.71 -1.70
N LYS A 233 -45.17 20.10 -2.83
CA LYS A 233 -45.87 20.25 -4.12
C LYS A 233 -47.23 19.54 -4.15
N ALA A 234 -47.44 18.53 -3.29
CA ALA A 234 -48.71 17.80 -3.21
C ALA A 234 -49.73 18.41 -2.23
N MET A 235 -49.45 19.58 -1.63
CA MET A 235 -50.32 20.23 -0.65
C MET A 235 -50.92 21.56 -1.16
N VAL A 236 -50.59 21.96 -2.39
CA VAL A 236 -51.12 23.17 -3.05
C VAL A 236 -52.18 22.82 -4.09
N GLU A 237 -52.35 21.54 -4.45
CA GLU A 237 -53.39 21.07 -5.39
C GLU A 237 -54.73 20.70 -4.71
N ASP A 238 -54.83 20.75 -3.38
CA ASP A 238 -55.98 20.23 -2.62
C ASP A 238 -56.77 21.33 -1.87
N VAL A 239 -56.61 22.61 -2.27
CA VAL A 239 -57.31 23.75 -1.64
C VAL A 239 -58.11 24.62 -2.63
N ASP A 240 -58.02 24.40 -3.95
CA ASP A 240 -58.59 25.36 -4.93
C ASP A 240 -59.64 24.75 -5.89
N ASP A 241 -60.54 23.84 -5.47
CA ASP A 241 -61.58 23.32 -6.38
C ASP A 241 -62.98 23.01 -5.79
N GLU A 242 -63.34 23.54 -4.62
CA GLU A 242 -64.76 23.57 -4.18
C GLU A 242 -65.07 24.91 -3.49
N ASP A 243 -65.50 25.93 -4.24
CA ASP A 243 -66.50 26.93 -3.83
C ASP A 243 -66.60 28.13 -4.81
N ILE A 244 -66.70 27.90 -6.12
CA ILE A 244 -67.35 28.87 -7.03
C ILE A 244 -68.14 28.13 -8.12
N GLU A 245 -69.22 27.45 -7.74
CA GLU A 245 -70.33 27.17 -8.66
C GLU A 245 -71.34 28.33 -8.58
N THR A 246 -71.27 29.16 -9.61
CA THR A 246 -72.36 29.76 -10.43
C THR A 246 -73.60 30.34 -9.73
N ILE A 247 -74.01 31.54 -10.14
CA ILE A 247 -75.30 31.81 -10.80
C ILE A 247 -75.23 33.19 -11.48
N GLU A 248 -75.81 33.21 -12.68
CA GLU A 248 -76.05 34.33 -13.62
C GLU A 248 -76.67 35.60 -13.01
#